data_AF-A0A0X3VHT1-F1
#
_entry.id   AF-A0A0X3VHT1-F1
#
_cell.length_a   1.000
_cell.length_b   1.000
_cell.length_c   1.000
_cell.angle_alpha   90.00
_cell.angle_beta   90.00
_cell.angle_gamma   90.00
#
_symmetry.space_group_name_H-M   'P 1'
#
loop_
_entity.id
_entity.type
_entity.pdbx_description
1 polymer ?
#
loop_
_entity_poly.entity_id
_entity_poly.type
_entity_poly.pdbx_seq_one_letter_code
_entity_poly.pdbx_strand_id
1 'polypeptide(L)'
;MHNHDLTHAAVPALSWHPERDLGRHGPHALRRAHLRTGALGARLHLAAEAAGLGSGLLLGVDLRALDRALSGDEAGGPGPRTGLAVALGPRLPGRAALRARLLP
;
A
#
# COMPACT_ATOMS: atom_id res chain seq x y z
N MET A 1 -10.72 -11.86 13.88
CA MET A 1 -9.25 -11.76 14.03
C MET A 1 -8.86 -10.31 13.83
N HIS A 2 -8.54 -9.59 14.90
CA HIS A 2 -8.05 -8.22 14.82
C HIS A 2 -6.54 -8.26 14.52
N ASN A 3 -6.14 -7.66 13.41
CA ASN A 3 -4.79 -7.64 12.88
C ASN A 3 -3.97 -6.58 13.66
N HIS A 4 -3.61 -6.90 14.91
CA HIS A 4 -3.05 -5.94 15.86
C HIS A 4 -1.56 -5.58 15.65
N ASP A 5 -0.87 -6.20 14.69
CA ASP A 5 0.58 -5.98 14.49
C ASP A 5 0.93 -5.05 13.31
N LEU A 6 -0.04 -4.35 12.72
CA LEU A 6 0.25 -3.27 11.75
C LEU A 6 0.75 -1.98 12.42
N THR A 7 0.76 -1.90 13.76
CA THR A 7 1.20 -0.73 14.54
C THR A 7 2.67 -0.37 14.36
N HIS A 8 3.49 -1.30 13.88
CA HIS A 8 4.90 -1.04 13.53
C HIS A 8 5.16 -1.07 12.02
N ALA A 9 4.11 -1.18 11.20
CA ALA A 9 4.26 -1.28 9.76
C ALA A 9 4.37 0.11 9.13
N ALA A 10 5.47 0.35 8.39
CA ALA A 10 5.53 1.51 7.52
C ALA A 10 4.56 1.30 6.35
N VAL A 11 3.64 2.25 6.14
CA VAL A 11 2.69 2.24 5.03
C VAL A 11 3.14 3.25 3.99
N PRO A 12 3.97 2.87 2.99
CA PRO A 12 4.17 3.72 1.84
C PRO A 12 2.87 3.81 1.04
N ALA A 13 2.32 5.02 0.96
CA ALA A 13 1.23 5.35 0.04
C ALA A 13 1.84 5.75 -1.31
N LEU A 14 1.49 5.00 -2.36
CA LEU A 14 1.91 5.35 -3.71
C LEU A 14 0.89 6.30 -4.31
N SER A 15 1.27 7.56 -4.41
CA SER A 15 0.36 8.61 -4.83
C SER A 15 0.42 8.92 -6.32
N TRP A 16 -0.71 9.33 -6.88
CA TRP A 16 -0.82 9.88 -8.23
C TRP A 16 -1.58 11.22 -8.19
N HIS A 17 -1.45 12.05 -9.22
CA HIS A 17 -2.06 13.39 -9.26
C HIS A 17 -3.17 13.44 -10.31
N PRO A 18 -4.45 13.35 -9.91
CA PRO A 18 -5.55 13.18 -10.84
C PRO A 18 -5.62 14.25 -11.93
N GLU A 19 -5.53 15.51 -11.55
CA GLU A 19 -5.67 16.64 -12.48
C GLU A 19 -4.50 16.72 -13.46
N ARG A 20 -3.26 16.55 -12.97
CA ARG A 20 -2.05 16.56 -13.81
C ARG A 20 -2.03 15.37 -14.76
N ASP A 21 -2.35 14.19 -14.27
CA ASP A 21 -2.30 12.96 -15.06
C ASP A 21 -3.45 12.91 -16.07
N LEU A 22 -4.65 13.38 -15.72
CA LEU A 22 -5.78 13.53 -16.65
C LEU A 22 -5.46 14.55 -17.74
N GLY A 23 -4.90 15.71 -17.40
CA GLY A 23 -4.52 16.72 -18.40
C GLY A 23 -3.46 16.23 -19.38
N ARG A 24 -2.55 15.34 -18.94
CA ARG A 24 -1.45 14.83 -19.76
C ARG A 24 -1.78 13.55 -20.53
N HIS A 25 -2.62 12.69 -19.98
CA HIS A 25 -2.85 11.33 -20.49
C HIS A 25 -4.31 11.04 -20.83
N GLY A 26 -5.20 12.02 -20.62
CA GLY A 26 -6.62 11.93 -20.93
C GLY A 26 -7.26 10.68 -20.31
N PRO A 27 -8.10 9.94 -21.06
CA PRO A 27 -8.82 8.79 -20.52
C PRO A 27 -7.89 7.63 -20.10
N HIS A 28 -6.63 7.64 -20.51
CA HIS A 28 -5.65 6.61 -20.14
C HIS A 28 -4.90 6.91 -18.84
N ALA A 29 -5.12 8.08 -18.22
CA ALA A 29 -4.47 8.48 -16.98
C ALA A 29 -4.63 7.43 -15.87
N LEU A 30 -5.86 6.97 -15.65
CA LEU A 30 -6.18 6.00 -14.60
C LEU A 30 -5.49 4.65 -14.81
N ARG A 31 -5.51 4.14 -16.04
CA ARG A 31 -4.85 2.88 -16.42
C ARG A 31 -3.33 2.98 -16.23
N ARG A 32 -2.74 4.10 -16.63
CA ARG A 32 -1.30 4.33 -16.44
C ARG A 32 -0.94 4.47 -14.96
N ALA A 33 -1.77 5.14 -14.17
CA ALA A 33 -1.58 5.23 -12.73
C ALA A 33 -1.58 3.83 -12.10
N HIS A 34 -2.53 2.96 -12.45
CA HIS A 34 -2.58 1.56 -11.99
C HIS A 34 -1.33 0.76 -12.36
N LEU A 35 -0.86 0.87 -13.61
CA LEU A 35 0.35 0.14 -14.05
C LEU A 35 1.60 0.63 -13.32
N ARG A 36 1.72 1.95 -13.09
CA ARG A 36 2.83 2.54 -12.35
C ARG A 36 2.80 2.13 -10.87
N THR A 37 1.64 2.18 -10.22
CA THR A 37 1.51 1.77 -8.82
C THR A 37 1.76 0.27 -8.65
N GLY A 38 1.30 -0.56 -9.58
CA GLY A 38 1.60 -2.00 -9.60
C GLY A 38 3.10 -2.29 -9.75
N ALA A 39 3.77 -1.66 -10.71
CA ALA A 39 5.21 -1.83 -10.92
C ALA A 39 6.03 -1.38 -9.71
N LEU A 40 5.63 -0.27 -9.07
CA LEU A 40 6.30 0.23 -7.89
C LEU A 40 6.03 -0.64 -6.65
N GLY A 41 4.81 -1.19 -6.51
CA GLY A 41 4.49 -2.18 -5.49
C GLY A 41 5.35 -3.45 -5.62
N ALA A 42 5.58 -3.94 -6.84
CA ALA A 42 6.47 -5.08 -7.08
C ALA A 42 7.93 -4.76 -6.70
N ARG A 43 8.43 -3.55 -7.01
CA ARG A 43 9.78 -3.13 -6.60
C ARG A 43 9.90 -3.01 -5.08
N LEU A 44 8.88 -2.49 -4.41
CA LEU A 44 8.83 -2.45 -2.94
C LEU A 44 8.83 -3.85 -2.33
N HIS A 45 8.10 -4.80 -2.92
CA HIS A 45 8.11 -6.19 -2.48
C HIS A 45 9.51 -6.80 -2.53
N LEU A 46 10.20 -6.64 -3.67
CA LEU A 46 11.57 -7.13 -3.85
C LEU A 46 12.56 -6.45 -2.89
N ALA A 47 12.42 -5.14 -2.68
CA ALA A 47 13.26 -4.40 -1.75
C ALA A 47 13.02 -4.83 -0.29
N ALA A 48 11.76 -5.07 0.09
CA ALA A 48 11.41 -5.58 1.41
C ALA A 48 11.99 -6.98 1.62
N GLU A 49 11.88 -7.85 0.62
CA GLU A 49 12.47 -9.19 0.66
C GLU A 49 13.99 -9.16 0.83
N ALA A 50 14.69 -8.31 0.07
CA ALA A 50 16.13 -8.12 0.19
C ALA A 50 16.53 -7.55 1.58
N ALA A 51 15.66 -6.76 2.20
CA ALA A 51 15.83 -6.24 3.55
C ALA A 51 15.41 -7.23 4.66
N GLY A 52 15.00 -8.47 4.32
CA GLY A 52 14.52 -9.46 5.29
C GLY A 52 13.14 -9.16 5.87
N LEU A 53 12.41 -8.21 5.28
CA LEU A 53 11.09 -7.78 5.70
C LEU A 53 9.98 -8.57 4.99
N GLY A 54 8.85 -8.71 5.68
CA GLY A 54 7.58 -9.10 5.10
C GLY A 54 6.93 -7.89 4.44
N SER A 55 6.27 -8.13 3.32
CA SER A 55 5.45 -7.12 2.65
C SER A 55 4.10 -7.70 2.24
N GLY A 56 3.05 -6.89 2.33
CA GLY A 56 1.69 -7.30 1.96
C GLY A 56 0.89 -6.13 1.40
N LEU A 57 0.16 -6.38 0.32
CA LEU A 57 -0.80 -5.40 -0.21
C LEU A 57 -2.00 -5.32 0.72
N LEU A 58 -2.39 -4.09 1.07
CA LEU A 58 -3.62 -3.85 1.80
C LEU A 58 -4.77 -3.70 0.81
N LEU A 59 -5.64 -4.70 0.77
CA LEU A 59 -6.86 -4.70 -0.04
C LEU A 59 -8.07 -4.34 0.83
N GLY A 60 -9.09 -3.71 0.23
CA GLY A 60 -10.31 -3.32 0.93
C GLY A 60 -10.16 -2.13 1.88
N VAL A 61 -9.08 -1.35 1.74
CA VAL A 61 -8.87 -0.12 2.50
C VAL A 61 -9.71 1.01 1.91
N ASP A 62 -10.36 1.81 2.75
CA ASP A 62 -10.93 3.08 2.33
C ASP A 62 -9.80 4.07 2.03
N LEU A 63 -9.45 4.17 0.74
CA LEU A 63 -8.40 5.06 0.26
C LEU A 63 -8.71 6.54 0.53
N ARG A 64 -9.98 6.93 0.66
CA ARG A 64 -10.34 8.32 1.02
C ARG A 64 -10.09 8.58 2.50
N ALA A 65 -10.38 7.62 3.37
CA ALA A 65 -10.02 7.73 4.78
C ALA A 65 -8.50 7.74 4.96
N LEU A 66 -7.77 6.93 4.19
CA LEU A 66 -6.31 6.91 4.21
C LEU A 66 -5.72 8.23 3.69
N ASP A 67 -6.20 8.75 2.56
CA ASP A 67 -5.79 10.05 2.03
C ASP A 67 -6.04 11.17 3.05
N ARG A 68 -7.20 11.18 3.72
CA ARG A 68 -7.52 12.13 4.78
C ARG A 68 -6.55 12.02 5.95
N ALA A 69 -6.27 10.80 6.40
CA ALA A 69 -5.36 10.56 7.52
C ALA A 69 -3.90 10.96 7.20
N LEU A 70 -3.47 10.80 5.94
CA LEU A 70 -2.10 11.10 5.51
C LEU A 70 -1.89 12.57 5.14
N SER A 71 -2.89 13.20 4.51
CA SER A 71 -2.79 14.58 4.01
C SER A 71 -3.34 15.62 5.00
N GLY A 72 -4.19 15.22 5.94
CA GLY A 72 -4.95 16.13 6.80
C GLY A 72 -6.04 16.92 6.05
N ASP A 73 -6.25 16.67 4.76
CA ASP A 73 -7.19 17.42 3.92
C ASP A 73 -8.54 16.70 3.86
N GLU A 74 -9.53 17.24 4.59
CA GLU A 74 -10.91 16.71 4.61
C GLU A 74 -11.68 17.01 3.32
N ALA A 75 -11.24 17.98 2.53
CA ALA A 75 -12.05 18.63 1.50
C ALA A 75 -11.91 18.03 0.09
N GLY A 76 -11.12 16.97 -0.08
CA GLY A 76 -10.96 16.36 -1.40
C GLY A 76 -10.31 17.31 -2.41
N GLY A 77 -9.40 18.19 -1.97
CA GLY A 77 -8.67 19.11 -2.83
C GLY A 77 -7.80 18.41 -3.89
N PRO A 78 -7.13 19.17 -4.78
CA PRO A 78 -6.37 18.68 -5.94
C PRO A 78 -5.08 17.88 -5.60
N GLY A 79 -4.97 17.40 -4.37
CA GLY A 79 -3.81 16.73 -3.83
C GLY A 79 -3.55 15.34 -4.41
N PRO A 80 -2.35 14.79 -4.14
CA PRO A 80 -2.01 13.42 -4.47
C PRO A 80 -3.01 12.45 -3.84
N ARG A 81 -3.45 11.45 -4.62
CA ARG A 81 -4.36 10.38 -4.17
C ARG A 81 -3.60 9.08 -4.02
N THR A 82 -3.85 8.37 -2.92
CA THR A 82 -3.27 7.05 -2.69
C THR A 82 -3.84 6.05 -3.68
N GLY A 83 -2.97 5.46 -4.51
CA GLY A 83 -3.31 4.39 -5.44
C GLY A 83 -2.97 2.98 -4.93
N LEU A 84 -2.12 2.88 -3.90
CA LEU A 84 -1.74 1.60 -3.28
C LEU A 84 -1.26 1.85 -1.85
N ALA A 85 -1.68 0.97 -0.93
CA ALA A 85 -1.14 0.88 0.42
C ALA A 85 -0.46 -0.48 0.62
N VAL A 86 0.77 -0.47 1.13
CA VAL A 86 1.56 -1.67 1.39
C VAL A 86 1.88 -1.70 2.88
N ALA A 87 1.71 -2.83 3.53
CA ALA A 87 2.24 -3.05 4.86
C ALA A 87 3.66 -3.62 4.75
N LEU A 88 4.61 -3.04 5.48
CA LEU A 88 5.98 -3.53 5.61
C LEU A 88 6.28 -3.83 7.07
N GLY A 89 6.78 -5.02 7.39
CA GLY A 89 7.08 -5.36 8.78
C GLY A 89 7.94 -6.61 8.91
N PRO A 90 8.25 -7.06 10.13
CA PRO A 90 8.95 -8.33 10.35
C PRO A 90 8.21 -9.49 9.66
N ARG A 91 8.95 -10.41 9.04
CA ARG A 91 8.34 -11.65 8.52
C ARG A 91 7.84 -12.47 9.70
N LEU A 92 6.52 -12.52 9.90
CA LEU A 92 5.93 -13.51 10.79
C LEU A 92 6.19 -14.90 10.21
N PRO A 93 6.45 -15.91 11.06
CA PRO A 93 6.54 -17.28 10.58
C PRO A 93 5.26 -17.61 9.80
N GLY A 94 5.43 -18.13 8.58
CA GLY A 94 4.29 -18.49 7.74
C GLY A 94 3.32 -19.42 8.49
N ARG A 95 2.06 -19.47 8.05
CA ARG A 95 0.98 -20.22 8.74
C ARG A 95 1.39 -21.65 9.13
N ALA A 96 2.21 -22.32 8.32
CA ALA A 96 2.79 -23.63 8.61
C ALA A 96 3.76 -23.62 9.81
N ALA A 97 4.69 -22.65 9.88
CA ALA A 97 5.61 -22.48 10.99
C ALA A 97 4.91 -22.01 12.28
N LEU A 98 3.82 -21.23 12.14
CA LEU A 98 2.96 -20.87 13.27
C LEU A 98 2.18 -22.10 13.78
N ARG A 99 1.63 -22.92 12.87
CA ARG A 99 0.95 -24.18 13.22
C ARG A 99 1.88 -25.16 13.93
N ALA A 100 3.11 -25.32 13.44
CA ALA A 100 4.12 -26.20 14.03
C ALA A 100 4.64 -25.73 15.40
N ARG A 101 4.46 -24.45 15.75
CA ARG A 101 4.79 -23.92 17.10
C ARG A 101 3.61 -23.93 18.06
N LEU A 102 2.38 -23.97 17.54
CA LEU A 102 1.14 -23.89 18.33
C LEU A 102 0.46 -25.26 18.53
N LEU A 103 0.80 -26.25 17.74
CA LEU A 103 0.38 -27.64 17.94
C LEU A 103 1.62 -28.44 18.32
N PRO A 104 1.66 -29.07 19.51
CA PRO A 104 2.76 -29.93 19.94
C PRO A 104 2.90 -31.18 19.05
#